data_AF-A0A7V9NPW7-F1
#
_entry.id   AF-A0A7V9NPW7-F1
#
_cell.length_a   1.000
_cell.length_b   1.000
_cell.length_c   1.000
_cell.angle_alpha   90.00
_cell.angle_beta   90.00
_cell.angle_gamma   90.00
#
_symmetry.space_group_name_H-M   'P 1'
#
loop_
_entity.id
_entity.type
_entity.pdbx_description
1 polymer ?
#
loop_
_entity_poly.entity_id
_entity_poly.type
_entity_poly.pdbx_seq_one_letter_code
_entity_poly.pdbx_strand_id
1 'polypeptide(L)'
;MNIFNEEPTEKFSEFGAPEITLPEEPAPNNPPWSSIVAFGVWLASVAFVVLIPNLFILPYVAKQNIDFLDREKLLEFVTTDKTAVLLQVSAIVLAHLLTIALAWFIITKFNKFSFRQVLGWRWGGFTFWKCVLITGSFFALAGITSYFIPEQDNDLLKIIRSSREALYLVAFLATFTAPLVEEVIYRGILYSAFQKTFGVGLAILFVT
;
A
#
# COMPACT_ATOMS: atom_id res chain seq x y z
N MET A 1 -36.76 -69.80 -35.35
CA MET A 1 -37.76 -68.83 -34.84
C MET A 1 -37.26 -68.39 -33.47
N ASN A 2 -36.44 -67.33 -33.43
CA ASN A 2 -35.92 -66.70 -32.20
C ASN A 2 -36.38 -65.25 -32.27
N ILE A 3 -37.48 -64.99 -31.58
CA ILE A 3 -38.06 -63.67 -31.39
C ILE A 3 -37.71 -63.33 -29.93
N PHE A 4 -37.32 -62.09 -29.67
CA PHE A 4 -36.90 -61.52 -28.37
C PHE A 4 -35.41 -61.66 -28.02
N ASN A 5 -34.63 -60.67 -28.46
CA ASN A 5 -33.49 -60.11 -27.74
C ASN A 5 -33.18 -58.73 -28.34
N GLU A 6 -34.07 -57.77 -28.11
CA GLU A 6 -33.72 -56.36 -28.20
C GLU A 6 -33.75 -55.82 -26.77
N GLU A 7 -32.57 -55.75 -26.14
CA GLU A 7 -32.43 -55.01 -24.89
C GLU A 7 -32.57 -53.51 -25.21
N PRO A 8 -33.45 -52.77 -24.49
CA PRO A 8 -33.52 -51.34 -24.64
C PRO A 8 -32.25 -50.74 -24.00
N THR A 9 -31.26 -50.40 -24.83
CA THR A 9 -30.19 -49.49 -24.43
C THR A 9 -30.78 -48.09 -24.27
N GLU A 10 -31.47 -47.88 -23.16
CA GLU A 10 -31.95 -46.57 -22.75
C GLU A 10 -30.75 -45.64 -22.52
N LYS A 11 -30.69 -44.60 -23.35
CA LYS A 11 -29.77 -43.47 -23.26
C LYS A 11 -30.07 -42.63 -22.01
N PHE A 12 -29.67 -43.10 -20.83
CA PHE A 12 -29.79 -42.33 -19.58
C PHE A 12 -28.55 -41.49 -19.23
N SER A 13 -27.59 -41.29 -20.14
CA SER A 13 -26.33 -40.58 -19.85
C SER A 13 -26.26 -39.12 -20.34
N GLU A 14 -27.38 -38.45 -20.63
CA GLU A 14 -27.37 -37.06 -21.15
C GLU A 14 -27.95 -36.00 -20.20
N PHE A 15 -28.41 -36.38 -19.00
CA PHE A 15 -28.66 -35.39 -17.96
C PHE A 15 -27.34 -35.10 -17.23
N GLY A 16 -26.50 -34.26 -17.85
CA GLY A 16 -25.34 -33.68 -17.19
C GLY A 16 -25.79 -33.07 -15.87
N ALA A 17 -25.23 -33.57 -14.76
CA ALA A 17 -25.48 -32.98 -13.45
C ALA A 17 -25.22 -31.47 -13.55
N PRO A 18 -26.10 -30.62 -13.01
CA PRO A 18 -25.87 -29.18 -13.04
C PRO A 18 -24.49 -28.92 -12.46
N GLU A 19 -23.62 -28.28 -13.23
CA GLU A 19 -22.30 -27.90 -12.79
C GLU A 19 -22.48 -26.97 -11.59
N ILE A 20 -22.23 -27.50 -10.39
CA ILE A 20 -22.30 -26.73 -9.16
C ILE A 20 -21.08 -25.81 -9.17
N THR A 21 -21.25 -24.61 -9.70
CA THR A 21 -20.22 -23.57 -9.61
C THR A 21 -20.10 -23.18 -8.14
N LEU A 22 -19.06 -23.69 -7.47
CA LEU A 22 -18.72 -23.26 -6.12
C LEU A 22 -18.46 -21.74 -6.14
N PRO A 23 -18.86 -20.99 -5.10
CA PRO A 23 -18.56 -19.58 -5.00
C PRO A 23 -17.04 -19.38 -5.11
N GLU A 24 -16.63 -18.56 -6.07
CA GLU A 24 -15.23 -18.30 -6.35
C GLU A 24 -14.54 -17.73 -5.10
N GLU A 25 -13.47 -18.37 -4.65
CA GLU A 25 -12.74 -17.93 -3.47
C GLU A 25 -12.11 -16.54 -3.71
N PRO A 26 -12.06 -15.67 -2.68
CA PRO A 26 -11.40 -14.38 -2.83
C PRO A 26 -9.95 -14.53 -3.28
N ALA A 27 -9.64 -13.89 -4.40
CA ALA A 27 -8.34 -13.89 -5.03
C ALA A 27 -7.91 -12.44 -5.31
N PRO A 28 -6.62 -12.17 -5.61
CA PRO A 28 -6.16 -10.82 -5.93
C PRO A 28 -6.96 -10.16 -7.06
N ASN A 29 -7.35 -10.93 -8.06
CA ASN A 29 -8.15 -10.45 -9.19
C ASN A 29 -9.66 -10.41 -8.90
N ASN A 30 -10.11 -10.99 -7.79
CA ASN A 30 -11.51 -10.99 -7.36
C ASN A 30 -11.60 -10.60 -5.87
N PRO A 31 -11.30 -9.33 -5.52
CA PRO A 31 -11.30 -8.90 -4.14
C PRO A 31 -12.71 -8.93 -3.53
N PRO A 32 -12.81 -9.14 -2.21
CA PRO A 32 -14.07 -9.18 -1.49
C PRO A 32 -14.65 -7.78 -1.19
N TRP A 33 -14.00 -6.70 -1.63
CA TRP A 33 -14.42 -5.29 -1.53
C TRP A 33 -14.72 -4.67 -2.90
N SER A 34 -15.40 -3.52 -2.90
CA SER A 34 -15.73 -2.75 -4.12
C SER A 34 -14.75 -1.58 -4.35
N SER A 35 -14.77 -1.00 -5.55
CA SER A 35 -13.98 0.18 -5.91
C SER A 35 -14.23 1.40 -5.02
N ILE A 36 -15.47 1.57 -4.54
CA ILE A 36 -15.82 2.66 -3.63
C ILE A 36 -15.13 2.47 -2.27
N VAL A 37 -15.14 1.23 -1.75
CA VAL A 37 -14.44 0.90 -0.50
C VAL A 37 -12.93 1.10 -0.68
N ALA A 38 -12.37 0.66 -1.82
CA ALA A 38 -10.95 0.83 -2.12
C ALA A 38 -10.54 2.32 -2.14
N PHE A 39 -11.31 3.16 -2.83
CA PHE A 39 -11.09 4.60 -2.84
C PHE A 39 -11.24 5.23 -1.45
N GLY A 40 -12.23 4.78 -0.66
CA GLY A 40 -12.41 5.22 0.73
C GLY A 40 -11.22 4.89 1.63
N VAL A 41 -10.64 3.68 1.48
CA VAL A 41 -9.42 3.29 2.21
C VAL A 41 -8.22 4.14 1.79
N TRP A 42 -8.06 4.38 0.49
CA TRP A 42 -7.02 5.29 -0.01
C TRP A 42 -7.18 6.70 0.59
N LEU A 43 -8.39 7.27 0.56
CA LEU A 43 -8.66 8.60 1.11
C LEU A 43 -8.37 8.65 2.63
N ALA A 44 -8.76 7.60 3.36
CA ALA A 44 -8.46 7.48 4.78
C ALA A 44 -6.94 7.40 5.05
N SER A 45 -6.18 6.71 4.21
CA SER A 45 -4.72 6.64 4.34
C SER A 45 -4.05 8.02 4.15
N VAL A 46 -4.50 8.79 3.15
CA VAL A 46 -4.05 10.18 2.93
C VAL A 46 -4.42 11.04 4.14
N ALA A 47 -5.65 10.90 4.64
CA ALA A 47 -6.09 11.61 5.83
C ALA A 47 -5.25 11.26 7.07
N PHE A 48 -4.85 10.00 7.28
CA PHE A 48 -3.96 9.64 8.38
C PHE A 48 -2.60 10.30 8.27
N VAL A 49 -1.97 10.27 7.09
CA VAL A 49 -0.65 10.90 6.88
C VAL A 49 -0.70 12.42 7.10
N VAL A 50 -1.81 13.07 6.77
CA VAL A 50 -1.99 14.51 6.99
C VAL A 50 -2.35 14.82 8.45
N LEU A 51 -3.32 14.11 9.04
CA LEU A 51 -3.90 14.49 10.33
C LEU A 51 -3.06 14.04 11.52
N ILE A 52 -2.45 12.85 11.47
CA ILE A 52 -1.75 12.28 12.63
C ILE A 52 -0.50 13.08 13.01
N PRO A 53 0.41 13.46 12.10
CA PRO A 53 1.55 14.31 12.45
C PRO A 53 1.14 15.66 13.03
N ASN A 54 0.08 16.25 12.48
CA ASN A 54 -0.47 17.51 12.98
C ASN A 54 -1.04 17.35 14.40
N LEU A 55 -1.77 16.27 14.68
CA LEU A 55 -2.29 16.00 16.02
C LEU A 55 -1.17 15.87 17.06
N PHE A 56 -0.05 15.24 16.69
CA PHE A 56 1.08 15.03 17.58
C PHE A 56 1.90 16.31 17.83
N ILE A 57 2.06 17.17 16.82
CA ILE A 57 2.88 18.38 16.97
C ILE A 57 2.17 19.51 17.74
N LEU A 58 0.84 19.59 17.65
CA LEU A 58 0.05 20.64 18.32
C LEU A 58 0.33 20.82 19.83
N PRO A 59 0.33 19.76 20.68
CA PRO A 59 0.64 19.93 22.10
C PRO A 59 2.06 20.43 22.35
N TYR A 60 3.02 20.09 21.47
CA TYR A 60 4.38 20.56 21.59
C TYR A 60 4.51 22.06 21.25
N VAL A 61 3.88 22.49 20.16
CA VAL A 61 3.81 23.91 19.76
C VAL A 61 3.10 24.75 20.82
N ALA A 62 1.99 24.25 21.37
CA ALA A 62 1.26 24.92 22.45
C ALA A 62 2.15 25.19 23.67
N LYS A 63 3.00 24.23 24.04
CA LYS A 63 3.93 24.35 25.18
C LYS A 63 5.02 25.40 24.96
N GLN A 64 5.38 25.66 23.71
CA GLN A 64 6.41 26.64 23.35
C GLN A 64 5.86 28.08 23.23
N ASN A 65 4.54 28.28 23.47
CA ASN A 65 3.86 29.57 23.34
C ASN A 65 4.02 30.22 21.95
N ILE A 66 4.15 29.38 20.91
CA ILE A 66 4.19 29.84 19.53
C ILE A 66 2.76 30.10 19.07
N ASP A 67 2.53 31.27 18.46
CA ASP A 67 1.22 31.62 17.91
C ASP A 67 0.88 30.72 16.71
N PHE A 68 -0.24 29.99 16.80
CA PHE A 68 -0.72 29.11 15.72
C PHE A 68 -1.17 29.87 14.47
N LEU A 69 -1.47 31.17 14.61
CA LEU A 69 -1.89 32.01 13.49
C LEU A 69 -0.70 32.51 12.65
N ASP A 70 0.50 32.53 13.22
CA ASP A 70 1.73 32.91 12.53
C ASP A 70 2.31 31.73 11.76
N ARG A 71 1.87 31.57 10.51
CA ARG A 71 2.27 30.45 9.64
C ARG A 71 3.77 30.41 9.37
N GLU A 72 4.43 31.55 9.27
CA GLU A 72 5.86 31.61 8.96
C GLU A 72 6.68 31.08 10.14
N LYS A 73 6.41 31.57 11.35
CA LYS A 73 7.08 31.08 12.56
C LYS A 73 6.77 29.62 12.84
N LEU A 74 5.54 29.18 12.60
CA LEU A 74 5.17 27.78 12.79
C LEU A 74 5.91 26.86 11.81
N LEU A 75 5.99 27.23 10.53
CA LEU A 75 6.73 26.47 9.52
C LEU A 75 8.24 26.44 9.82
N GLU A 76 8.82 27.58 10.18
CA GLU A 76 10.23 27.65 10.56
C GLU A 76 10.51 26.77 11.79
N PHE A 77 9.66 26.84 12.81
CA PHE A 77 9.78 26.02 14.01
C PHE A 77 9.67 24.52 13.70
N VAL A 78 8.67 24.12 12.93
CA VAL A 78 8.42 22.71 12.56
C VAL A 78 9.57 22.12 11.74
N THR A 79 10.24 22.92 10.92
CA THR A 79 11.32 22.46 10.05
C THR A 79 12.71 22.55 10.68
N THR A 80 12.88 23.42 11.68
CA THR A 80 14.19 23.69 12.30
C THR A 80 14.35 23.01 13.66
N ASP A 81 13.27 22.88 14.43
CA ASP A 81 13.34 22.24 15.74
C ASP A 81 13.44 20.71 15.62
N LYS A 82 14.51 20.15 16.18
CA LYS A 82 14.82 18.71 16.09
C LYS A 82 13.73 17.84 16.72
N THR A 83 13.12 18.32 17.81
CA THR A 83 12.07 17.57 18.51
C THR A 83 10.78 17.58 17.71
N ALA A 84 10.42 18.73 17.14
CA ALA A 84 9.28 18.88 16.24
C ALA A 84 9.39 17.94 15.03
N VAL A 85 10.54 17.97 14.35
CA VAL A 85 10.84 17.08 13.22
C VAL A 85 10.72 15.62 13.62
N LEU A 86 11.36 15.20 14.72
CA LEU A 86 11.30 13.82 15.20
C LEU A 86 9.88 13.38 15.53
N LEU A 87 9.10 14.25 16.16
CA LEU A 87 7.72 13.97 16.54
C LEU A 87 6.84 13.78 15.30
N GLN A 88 7.02 14.62 14.28
CA GLN A 88 6.29 14.49 13.02
C GLN A 88 6.67 13.23 12.25
N VAL A 89 7.96 12.95 12.07
CA VAL A 89 8.41 11.74 11.36
C VAL A 89 7.94 10.48 12.08
N SER A 90 8.02 10.45 13.42
CA SER A 90 7.50 9.33 14.22
C SER A 90 5.98 9.17 14.09
N ALA A 91 5.25 10.27 14.01
CA ALA A 91 3.81 10.26 13.81
C ALA A 91 3.42 9.76 12.40
N ILE A 92 4.25 9.97 11.37
CA ILE A 92 4.01 9.37 10.05
C ILE A 92 4.15 7.84 10.11
N VAL A 93 5.10 7.30 10.88
CA VAL A 93 5.20 5.85 11.10
C VAL A 93 3.90 5.33 11.72
N LEU A 94 3.35 6.03 12.71
CA LEU A 94 2.06 5.68 13.30
C LEU A 94 0.91 5.76 12.28
N ALA A 95 0.89 6.79 11.43
CA ALA A 95 -0.09 6.92 10.34
C ALA A 95 -0.04 5.74 9.35
N HIS A 96 1.16 5.26 9.01
CA HIS A 96 1.34 4.07 8.19
C HIS A 96 0.84 2.81 8.91
N LEU A 97 1.13 2.64 10.20
CA LEU A 97 0.61 1.51 10.97
C LEU A 97 -0.92 1.50 11.03
N LEU A 98 -1.56 2.66 11.23
CA LEU A 98 -3.02 2.80 11.18
C LEU A 98 -3.58 2.50 9.79
N THR A 99 -2.91 2.97 8.74
CA THR A 99 -3.26 2.66 7.34
C THR A 99 -3.21 1.14 7.09
N ILE A 100 -2.14 0.47 7.50
CA ILE A 100 -1.99 -0.99 7.36
C ILE A 100 -3.03 -1.73 8.20
N ALA A 101 -3.32 -1.27 9.42
CA ALA A 101 -4.36 -1.86 10.25
C ALA A 101 -5.74 -1.76 9.59
N LEU A 102 -6.10 -0.58 9.06
CA LEU A 102 -7.34 -0.37 8.31
C LEU A 102 -7.40 -1.29 7.07
N ALA A 103 -6.34 -1.32 6.27
CA ALA A 103 -6.24 -2.20 5.11
C ALA A 103 -6.41 -3.67 5.51
N TRP A 104 -5.77 -4.10 6.59
CA TRP A 104 -5.90 -5.45 7.11
C TRP A 104 -7.35 -5.81 7.49
N PHE A 105 -8.09 -4.91 8.14
CA PHE A 105 -9.50 -5.14 8.46
C PHE A 105 -10.35 -5.33 7.21
N ILE A 106 -10.12 -4.51 6.18
CA ILE A 106 -10.86 -4.56 4.91
C ILE A 106 -10.51 -5.83 4.13
N ILE A 107 -9.22 -6.14 4.00
CA ILE A 107 -8.73 -7.27 3.23
C ILE A 107 -9.19 -8.60 3.84
N THR A 108 -9.03 -8.75 5.15
CA THR A 108 -9.37 -9.99 5.84
C THR A 108 -10.86 -10.14 6.13
N LYS A 109 -11.68 -9.09 5.93
CA LYS A 109 -13.07 -9.01 6.41
C LYS A 109 -13.20 -9.44 7.88
N PHE A 110 -12.38 -8.84 8.75
CA PHE A 110 -12.27 -9.22 10.17
C PHE A 110 -11.86 -10.69 10.36
N ASN A 111 -10.72 -11.09 9.78
CA ASN A 111 -10.12 -12.43 9.94
C ASN A 111 -10.91 -13.60 9.29
N LYS A 112 -11.74 -13.33 8.29
CA LYS A 112 -12.39 -14.37 7.45
C LYS A 112 -11.46 -14.92 6.37
N PHE A 113 -10.55 -14.09 5.86
CA PHE A 113 -9.62 -14.46 4.78
C PHE A 113 -8.17 -14.19 5.15
N SER A 114 -7.25 -14.99 4.57
CA SER A 114 -5.82 -14.81 4.75
C SER A 114 -5.33 -13.58 3.98
N PHE A 115 -4.73 -12.62 4.71
CA PHE A 115 -4.17 -11.39 4.15
C PHE A 115 -3.20 -11.64 2.98
N ARG A 116 -2.30 -12.62 3.15
CA ARG A 116 -1.29 -12.95 2.14
C ARG A 116 -1.90 -13.57 0.87
N GLN A 117 -2.95 -14.37 1.01
CA GLN A 117 -3.62 -15.01 -0.12
C GLN A 117 -4.40 -13.99 -0.94
N VAL A 118 -5.18 -13.13 -0.27
CA VAL A 118 -6.01 -12.12 -0.95
C VAL A 118 -5.15 -11.05 -1.63
N LEU A 119 -4.02 -10.66 -1.04
CA LEU A 119 -3.06 -9.77 -1.71
C LEU A 119 -2.19 -10.45 -2.76
N GLY A 120 -2.17 -11.79 -2.83
CA GLY A 120 -1.35 -12.52 -3.77
C GLY A 120 0.15 -12.41 -3.47
N TRP A 121 0.51 -12.22 -2.20
CA TRP A 121 1.89 -11.97 -1.79
C TRP A 121 2.70 -13.27 -1.91
N ARG A 122 3.24 -13.50 -3.09
CA ARG A 122 4.07 -14.66 -3.44
C ARG A 122 5.41 -14.14 -3.93
N TRP A 123 6.48 -14.78 -3.46
CA TRP A 123 7.81 -14.53 -4.00
C TRP A 123 7.86 -15.08 -5.43
N GLY A 124 7.78 -14.19 -6.43
CA GLY A 124 7.71 -14.50 -7.86
C GLY A 124 9.02 -15.01 -8.46
N GLY A 125 9.66 -16.01 -7.85
CA GLY A 125 10.90 -16.62 -8.36
C GLY A 125 12.12 -15.68 -8.41
N PHE A 126 12.11 -14.60 -7.63
CA PHE A 126 13.25 -13.70 -7.53
C PHE A 126 14.40 -14.35 -6.76
N THR A 127 15.52 -14.55 -7.45
CA THR A 127 16.79 -14.99 -6.86
C THR A 127 17.52 -13.80 -6.24
N PHE A 128 18.19 -14.00 -5.11
CA PHE A 128 18.95 -12.97 -4.39
C PHE A 128 19.87 -12.13 -5.30
N TRP A 129 20.57 -12.76 -6.25
CA TRP A 129 21.43 -12.07 -7.21
C TRP A 129 20.72 -11.04 -8.10
N LYS A 130 19.46 -11.29 -8.46
CA LYS A 130 18.66 -10.32 -9.22
C LYS A 130 18.35 -9.09 -8.37
N CYS A 131 18.07 -9.26 -7.09
CA CYS A 131 17.88 -8.15 -6.16
C CYS A 131 19.15 -7.31 -6.04
N VAL A 132 20.32 -7.95 -5.83
CA VAL A 132 21.61 -7.24 -5.76
C VAL A 132 21.89 -6.47 -7.05
N LEU A 133 21.65 -7.07 -8.21
CA LEU A 133 21.88 -6.41 -9.50
C LEU A 133 20.95 -5.21 -9.69
N ILE A 134 19.66 -5.35 -9.40
CA ILE A 134 18.68 -4.26 -9.52
C ILE A 134 19.04 -3.11 -8.57
N THR A 135 19.27 -3.41 -7.29
CA THR A 135 19.66 -2.40 -6.30
C THR A 135 20.96 -1.71 -6.67
N GLY A 136 21.98 -2.47 -7.09
CA GLY A 136 23.26 -1.91 -7.56
C GLY A 136 23.10 -1.01 -8.78
N SER A 137 22.21 -1.38 -9.71
CA SER A 137 21.92 -0.58 -10.90
C SER A 137 21.23 0.74 -10.55
N PHE A 138 20.24 0.73 -9.65
CA PHE A 138 19.60 1.96 -9.15
C PHE A 138 20.59 2.85 -8.39
N PHE A 139 21.50 2.26 -7.61
CA PHE A 139 22.51 3.02 -6.88
C PHE A 139 23.53 3.68 -7.82
N ALA A 140 23.97 2.94 -8.86
CA ALA A 140 24.83 3.49 -9.90
C ALA A 140 24.13 4.62 -10.67
N LEU A 141 22.86 4.43 -11.06
CA LEU A 141 22.06 5.45 -11.73
C LEU A 141 21.91 6.69 -10.84
N ALA A 142 21.57 6.51 -9.56
CA ALA A 142 21.48 7.60 -8.60
C ALA A 142 22.79 8.38 -8.51
N GLY A 143 23.93 7.70 -8.36
CA GLY A 143 25.25 8.34 -8.32
C GLY A 143 25.59 9.11 -9.59
N ILE A 144 25.25 8.58 -10.77
CA ILE A 144 25.41 9.28 -12.05
C ILE A 144 24.52 10.53 -12.07
N THR A 145 23.24 10.41 -11.71
CA THR A 145 22.33 11.56 -11.71
C THR A 145 22.76 12.65 -10.73
N SER A 146 23.28 12.28 -9.55
CA SER A 146 23.82 13.24 -8.57
C SER A 146 25.05 13.99 -9.06
N TYR A 147 25.79 13.43 -10.02
CA TYR A 147 26.91 14.15 -10.65
C TYR A 147 26.43 15.25 -11.62
N PHE A 148 25.31 15.02 -12.33
CA PHE A 148 24.80 15.94 -13.34
C PHE A 148 23.76 16.93 -12.80
N ILE A 149 23.03 16.58 -11.74
CA ILE A 149 21.95 17.38 -11.18
C ILE A 149 22.46 18.03 -9.89
N PRO A 150 22.60 19.37 -9.84
CA PRO A 150 22.99 20.08 -8.63
C PRO A 150 22.03 19.76 -7.48
N GLU A 151 22.58 19.49 -6.30
CA GLU A 151 21.78 19.24 -5.10
C GLU A 151 21.02 20.53 -4.73
N GLN A 152 19.69 20.48 -4.81
CA GLN A 152 18.85 21.59 -4.38
C GLN A 152 18.56 21.45 -2.89
N ASP A 153 18.72 22.53 -2.13
CA ASP A 153 18.25 22.57 -0.75
C ASP A 153 16.73 22.38 -0.74
N ASN A 154 16.29 21.22 -0.27
CA ASN A 154 14.88 20.88 -0.10
C ASN A 154 14.57 20.64 1.38
N ASP A 155 13.28 20.69 1.73
CA ASP A 155 12.87 20.58 3.14
C ASP A 155 13.18 19.20 3.74
N LEU A 156 13.22 18.15 2.91
CA LEU A 156 13.68 16.82 3.31
C LEU A 156 15.15 16.83 3.73
N LEU A 157 16.02 17.52 2.99
CA LEU A 157 17.43 17.69 3.29
C LEU A 157 17.63 18.50 4.57
N LYS A 158 16.81 19.54 4.80
CA LYS A 158 16.81 20.27 6.08
C LYS A 158 16.43 19.36 7.25
N ILE A 159 15.36 18.57 7.09
CA ILE A 159 14.90 17.57 8.07
C ILE A 159 16.02 16.56 8.37
N ILE A 160 16.65 16.00 7.34
CA ILE A 160 17.71 15.00 7.48
C ILE A 160 18.97 15.60 8.15
N ARG A 161 19.32 16.85 7.82
CA ARG A 161 20.48 17.55 8.42
C ARG A 161 20.20 18.04 9.85
N SER A 162 18.93 18.16 10.25
CA SER A 162 18.55 18.63 11.60
C SER A 162 19.03 17.68 12.71
N SER A 163 18.96 16.36 12.50
CA SER A 163 19.37 15.35 13.47
C SER A 163 19.69 14.00 12.83
N ARG A 164 20.60 13.23 13.44
CA ARG A 164 20.95 11.88 12.96
C ARG A 164 19.80 10.90 13.17
N GLU A 165 19.04 11.11 14.23
CA GLU A 165 17.85 10.34 14.59
C GLU A 165 16.76 10.49 13.52
N ALA A 166 16.50 11.73 13.05
CA ALA A 166 15.56 11.97 11.96
C ALA A 166 16.04 11.32 10.65
N LEU A 167 17.33 11.40 10.33
CA LEU A 167 17.91 10.70 9.18
C LEU A 167 17.60 9.19 9.22
N TYR A 168 17.89 8.52 10.34
CA TYR A 168 17.66 7.08 10.45
C TYR A 168 16.18 6.71 10.38
N LEU A 169 15.30 7.51 11.01
CA LEU A 169 13.86 7.28 10.94
C LEU A 169 13.30 7.49 9.52
N VAL A 170 13.70 8.57 8.85
CA VAL A 170 13.30 8.82 7.45
C VAL A 170 13.81 7.72 6.53
N ALA A 171 15.06 7.30 6.68
CA ALA A 171 15.63 6.20 5.90
C ALA A 171 14.86 4.88 6.13
N PHE A 172 14.54 4.56 7.39
CA PHE A 172 13.71 3.39 7.72
C PHE A 172 12.30 3.50 7.12
N LEU A 173 11.66 4.66 7.26
CA LEU A 173 10.32 4.91 6.75
C LEU A 173 10.29 4.72 5.22
N ALA A 174 11.22 5.34 4.50
CA ALA A 174 11.32 5.28 3.05
C ALA A 174 11.69 3.88 2.54
N THR A 175 12.47 3.11 3.30
CA THR A 175 12.91 1.76 2.89
C THR A 175 11.87 0.69 3.16
N PHE A 176 11.18 0.77 4.31
CA PHE A 176 10.30 -0.31 4.77
C PHE A 176 8.83 0.07 4.70
N THR A 177 8.46 1.19 5.31
CA THR A 177 7.05 1.51 5.51
C THR A 177 6.39 2.05 4.26
N ALA A 178 7.07 2.91 3.50
CA ALA A 178 6.52 3.49 2.27
C ALA A 178 6.27 2.41 1.20
N PRO A 179 7.23 1.51 0.87
CA PRO A 179 6.98 0.42 -0.08
C PRO A 179 5.91 -0.56 0.41
N LEU A 180 5.84 -0.81 1.73
CA LEU A 180 4.82 -1.68 2.30
C LEU A 180 3.41 -1.07 2.16
N VAL A 181 3.25 0.21 2.49
CA VAL A 181 1.97 0.93 2.30
C VAL A 181 1.63 1.01 0.82
N GLU A 182 2.61 1.25 -0.05
CA GLU A 182 2.43 1.28 -1.49
C GLU A 182 1.86 -0.04 -2.02
N GLU A 183 2.53 -1.15 -1.70
CA GLU A 183 2.12 -2.49 -2.11
C GLU A 183 0.71 -2.84 -1.59
N VAL A 184 0.41 -2.50 -0.34
CA VAL A 184 -0.89 -2.85 0.27
C VAL A 184 -2.04 -1.97 -0.26
N ILE A 185 -1.84 -0.66 -0.35
CA ILE A 185 -2.92 0.27 -0.71
C ILE A 185 -3.10 0.34 -2.22
N TYR A 186 -2.03 0.57 -2.98
CA TYR A 186 -2.13 0.79 -4.43
C TYR A 186 -2.27 -0.53 -5.17
N ARG A 187 -1.35 -1.48 -4.97
CA ARG A 187 -1.42 -2.77 -5.67
C ARG A 187 -2.43 -3.72 -5.06
N GLY A 188 -2.48 -3.76 -3.74
CA GLY A 188 -3.37 -4.64 -3.01
C GLY A 188 -4.83 -4.24 -3.11
N ILE A 189 -5.17 -3.03 -2.66
CA ILE A 189 -6.57 -2.61 -2.49
C ILE A 189 -7.14 -1.92 -3.73
N LEU A 190 -6.47 -0.87 -4.22
CA LEU A 190 -6.96 -0.04 -5.33
C LEU A 190 -6.96 -0.81 -6.66
N TYR A 191 -5.79 -1.33 -7.06
CA TYR A 191 -5.63 -2.02 -8.33
C TYR A 191 -6.57 -3.23 -8.44
N SER A 192 -6.60 -4.10 -7.42
CA SER A 192 -7.51 -5.26 -7.38
C SER A 192 -8.98 -4.87 -7.57
N ALA A 193 -9.43 -3.81 -6.91
CA ALA A 193 -10.83 -3.37 -7.01
C ALA A 193 -11.15 -2.75 -8.37
N PHE A 194 -10.24 -1.91 -8.88
CA PHE A 194 -10.41 -1.24 -10.17
C PHE A 194 -10.31 -2.23 -11.32
N GLN A 195 -9.40 -3.21 -11.24
CA GLN A 195 -9.30 -4.28 -12.23
C GLN A 195 -10.60 -5.08 -12.29
N LYS A 196 -11.19 -5.43 -11.14
CA LYS A 196 -12.48 -6.13 -11.08
C LYS A 196 -13.63 -5.32 -11.67
N THR A 197 -13.60 -4.00 -11.55
CA THR A 197 -14.72 -3.13 -11.96
C THR A 197 -14.59 -2.63 -13.40
N PHE A 198 -13.38 -2.28 -13.83
CA PHE A 198 -13.10 -1.57 -15.09
C PHE A 198 -12.20 -2.35 -16.05
N GLY A 199 -11.67 -3.51 -15.63
CA GLY A 199 -10.68 -4.27 -16.38
C GLY A 199 -9.24 -3.76 -16.19
N VAL A 200 -8.28 -4.54 -16.70
CA VAL A 200 -6.84 -4.34 -16.45
C VAL A 200 -6.32 -3.00 -17.01
N GLY A 201 -6.74 -2.61 -18.22
CA GLY A 201 -6.22 -1.41 -18.89
C GLY A 201 -6.54 -0.12 -18.15
N LEU A 202 -7.81 0.05 -17.74
CA LEU A 202 -8.22 1.23 -16.96
C LEU A 202 -7.65 1.20 -15.54
N ALA A 203 -7.51 0.02 -14.93
CA ALA A 203 -6.89 -0.11 -13.61
C ALA A 203 -5.44 0.37 -13.59
N ILE A 204 -4.65 0.07 -14.63
CA ILE A 204 -3.27 0.56 -14.74
C ILE A 204 -3.25 2.10 -14.84
N LEU A 205 -4.10 2.68 -15.68
CA LEU A 205 -4.16 4.13 -15.90
C LEU A 205 -4.57 4.91 -14.66
N PHE A 206 -5.44 4.36 -13.80
CA PHE A 206 -5.91 5.05 -12.60
C PHE A 206 -4.99 4.89 -11.39
N VAL A 207 -4.15 3.84 -11.35
CA VAL A 207 -3.32 3.51 -10.18
C VAL A 207 -1.85 3.88 -10.38
N THR A 208 -1.40 4.03 -11.62
CA THR A 208 -0.03 4.44 -11.98
C THR A 208 0.02 5.94 -12.25
#